data_AF-A0A0D6DV79-F1
#
_entry.id   AF-A0A0D6DV79-F1
#
_cell.length_a   1.000
_cell.length_b   1.000
_cell.length_c   1.000
_cell.angle_alpha   90.00
_cell.angle_beta   90.00
_cell.angle_gamma   90.00
#
_symmetry.space_group_name_H-M   'P 1'
#
loop_
_entity.id
_entity.type
_entity.pdbx_description
1 polymer ?
#
loop_
_entity_poly.entity_id
_entity_poly.type
_entity_poly.pdbx_seq_one_letter_code
_entity_poly.pdbx_strand_id
1 'polypeptide(L)'
;MDVLNIIILVILIFLFYSVNESKKGVPARAIVFQIVIISSLQVIWSVAYMFPIYVYDNFISRLLYLIAGSLSLLVFYKGTGRIGYWLCTNIIISPLLSLLWIEIDNSSFDGFMGSVGQWVTPFSVVVVNMMSQIGIWLFVKFYKWLGQGE
;
A
#
# COMPACT_ATOMS: atom_id res chain seq x y z
N MET A 1 16.90 6.09 15.16
CA MET A 1 16.85 6.79 13.85
C MET A 1 15.58 7.60 13.88
N ASP A 2 15.70 8.93 13.94
CA ASP A 2 14.53 9.79 14.16
C ASP A 2 13.53 9.71 12.99
N VAL A 3 12.24 9.91 13.27
CA VAL A 3 11.15 9.87 12.27
C VAL A 3 11.47 10.74 11.05
N LEU A 4 12.14 11.89 11.27
CA LEU A 4 12.62 12.77 10.22
C LEU A 4 13.58 12.07 9.24
N ASN A 5 14.51 11.26 9.73
CA ASN A 5 15.47 10.52 8.91
C ASN A 5 14.77 9.44 8.06
N ILE A 6 13.72 8.80 8.60
CA ILE A 6 12.88 7.86 7.85
C ILE A 6 12.17 8.58 6.71
N ILE A 7 11.55 9.74 6.98
CA ILE A 7 10.86 10.56 5.97
C ILE A 7 11.82 11.00 4.86
N ILE A 8 13.02 11.47 5.22
CA ILE A 8 14.04 11.89 4.24
C ILE A 8 14.48 10.70 3.38
N LEU A 9 14.75 9.55 3.98
CA LEU A 9 15.14 8.34 3.24
C LEU A 9 14.05 7.91 2.24
N VAL A 10 12.78 7.96 2.67
CA VAL A 10 11.62 7.67 1.84
C VAL A 10 11.54 8.60 0.62
N ILE A 11 11.70 9.91 0.84
CA ILE A 11 11.69 10.91 -0.23
C ILE A 11 12.83 10.66 -1.22
N LEU A 12 14.03 10.31 -0.73
CA LEU A 12 15.18 10.02 -1.58
C LEU A 12 14.97 8.77 -2.44
N ILE A 13 14.44 7.69 -1.87
CA ILE A 13 14.09 6.47 -2.63
C ILE A 13 13.07 6.80 -3.72
N PHE A 14 12.08 7.61 -3.38
CA PHE A 14 11.04 8.04 -4.30
C PHE A 14 11.58 8.88 -5.47
N LEU A 15 12.44 9.86 -5.16
CA LEU A 15 13.09 10.72 -6.17
C LEU A 15 14.01 9.91 -7.07
N PHE A 16 14.85 9.05 -6.50
CA PHE A 16 15.75 8.17 -7.25
C PHE A 16 14.98 7.31 -8.24
N TYR A 17 13.88 6.71 -7.79
CA TYR A 17 13.06 5.84 -8.60
C TYR A 17 12.33 6.59 -9.73
N SER A 18 11.80 7.78 -9.45
CA SER A 18 11.15 8.65 -10.44
C SER A 18 12.11 9.13 -11.53
N VAL A 19 13.35 9.47 -11.15
CA VAL A 19 14.42 9.85 -12.11
C VAL A 19 14.78 8.67 -13.00
N ASN A 20 14.87 7.45 -12.45
CA ASN A 20 15.21 6.26 -13.23
C ASN A 20 14.12 5.91 -14.26
N GLU A 21 12.84 6.12 -13.93
CA GLU A 21 11.74 5.90 -14.87
C GLU A 21 11.64 7.00 -15.94
N SER A 22 11.95 8.25 -15.58
CA SER A 22 12.06 9.34 -16.56
C SER A 22 13.15 9.06 -17.59
N LYS A 23 14.28 8.47 -17.18
CA LYS A 23 15.35 8.02 -18.09
C LYS A 23 14.90 6.92 -19.07
N LYS A 24 13.83 6.18 -18.77
CA LYS A 24 13.24 5.17 -19.66
C LYS A 24 12.20 5.74 -20.63
N GLY A 25 12.08 7.07 -20.73
CA GLY A 25 11.16 7.73 -21.65
C GLY A 25 9.71 7.80 -21.18
N VAL A 26 9.42 7.48 -19.91
CA VAL A 26 8.06 7.66 -19.35
C VAL A 26 7.87 9.14 -19.01
N PRO A 27 6.81 9.80 -19.51
CA PRO A 27 6.59 11.22 -19.23
C PRO A 27 6.35 11.46 -17.74
N ALA A 28 7.06 12.43 -17.15
CA ALA A 28 7.03 12.72 -15.72
C ALA A 28 5.60 12.95 -15.17
N ARG A 29 4.72 13.59 -15.96
CA ARG A 29 3.30 13.79 -15.59
C ARG A 29 2.57 12.46 -15.36
N ALA A 30 2.83 11.45 -16.19
CA ALA A 30 2.22 10.13 -16.04
C ALA A 30 2.77 9.38 -14.81
N ILE A 31 4.08 9.55 -14.52
CA ILE A 31 4.70 8.99 -13.31
C ILE A 31 4.04 9.56 -12.05
N VAL A 32 3.93 10.90 -11.97
CA VAL A 32 3.30 11.58 -10.83
C VAL A 32 1.84 11.16 -10.67
N PHE A 33 1.06 11.13 -11.76
CA PHE A 33 -0.35 10.74 -11.71
C PHE A 33 -0.52 9.29 -11.22
N GLN A 34 0.28 8.35 -11.72
CA GLN A 34 0.25 6.97 -11.26
C GLN A 34 0.60 6.85 -9.79
N ILE A 35 1.62 7.56 -9.34
CA ILE A 35 2.02 7.57 -7.93
C ILE A 35 0.89 8.08 -7.06
N VAL A 36 0.26 9.21 -7.41
CA VAL A 36 -0.84 9.78 -6.62
C VAL A 36 -1.97 8.76 -6.47
N ILE A 37 -2.40 8.13 -7.56
CA ILE A 37 -3.45 7.10 -7.52
C ILE A 37 -3.05 5.95 -6.61
N ILE A 38 -1.85 5.40 -6.81
CA ILE A 38 -1.39 4.24 -6.04
C ILE A 38 -1.25 4.61 -4.57
N SER A 39 -0.70 5.78 -4.25
CA SER A 39 -0.56 6.28 -2.89
C SER A 39 -1.92 6.42 -2.20
N SER A 40 -2.93 6.98 -2.87
CA SER A 40 -4.30 7.04 -2.35
C SER A 40 -4.86 5.64 -2.06
N LEU A 41 -4.59 4.67 -2.94
CA LEU A 41 -5.01 3.28 -2.71
C LEU A 41 -4.28 2.66 -1.51
N GLN A 42 -2.98 2.90 -1.35
CA GLN A 42 -2.25 2.40 -0.18
C GLN A 42 -2.85 2.93 1.12
N VAL A 43 -3.24 4.20 1.18
CA VAL A 43 -3.94 4.75 2.36
C VAL A 43 -5.20 3.94 2.67
N ILE A 44 -6.05 3.65 1.67
CA ILE A 44 -7.29 2.89 1.89
C ILE A 44 -6.98 1.45 2.37
N TRP A 45 -6.00 0.79 1.74
CA TRP A 45 -5.54 -0.55 2.15
C TRP A 45 -5.02 -0.56 3.61
N SER A 46 -4.19 0.42 3.98
CA SER A 46 -3.67 0.54 5.35
C SER A 46 -4.77 0.85 6.36
N VAL A 47 -5.70 1.75 6.04
CA VAL A 47 -6.85 2.03 6.92
C VAL A 47 -7.72 0.80 7.08
N ALA A 48 -8.00 0.05 6.01
CA ALA A 48 -8.77 -1.19 6.08
C ALA A 48 -8.15 -2.20 7.05
N TYR A 49 -6.81 -2.31 7.06
CA TYR A 49 -6.06 -3.16 7.98
C TYR A 49 -6.10 -2.66 9.43
N MET A 50 -5.94 -1.35 9.64
CA MET A 50 -5.85 -0.77 10.98
C MET A 50 -7.22 -0.65 11.65
N PHE A 51 -8.29 -0.46 10.89
CA PHE A 51 -9.65 -0.28 11.41
C PHE A 51 -10.11 -1.33 12.44
N PRO A 52 -9.98 -2.65 12.21
CA PRO A 52 -10.43 -3.66 13.17
C PRO A 52 -9.55 -3.73 14.42
N ILE A 53 -8.33 -3.19 14.40
CA ILE A 53 -7.45 -3.10 15.58
C ILE A 53 -8.00 -2.07 16.57
N TYR A 54 -8.53 -0.96 16.06
CA TYR A 54 -8.93 0.20 16.87
C TYR A 54 -10.44 0.27 17.13
N VAL A 55 -11.25 -0.04 16.13
CA VAL A 55 -12.72 0.10 16.19
C VAL A 55 -13.38 -1.24 16.53
N TYR A 56 -12.63 -2.34 16.51
CA TYR A 56 -13.12 -3.71 16.68
C TYR A 56 -14.27 -4.10 15.72
N ASP A 57 -14.47 -3.33 14.64
CA ASP A 57 -15.48 -3.57 13.61
C ASP A 57 -14.85 -4.18 12.36
N ASN A 58 -15.12 -5.47 12.17
CA ASN A 58 -14.67 -6.23 11.02
C ASN A 58 -15.49 -5.98 9.74
N PHE A 59 -16.73 -5.50 9.85
CA PHE A 59 -17.59 -5.26 8.71
C PHE A 59 -17.08 -4.08 7.88
N ILE A 60 -16.78 -2.95 8.54
CA ILE A 60 -16.26 -1.75 7.86
C ILE A 60 -14.90 -2.06 7.23
N SER A 61 -14.01 -2.78 7.94
CA SER A 61 -12.73 -3.25 7.41
C SER A 61 -12.89 -4.05 6.11
N ARG A 62 -13.79 -5.05 6.10
CA ARG A 62 -14.08 -5.87 4.92
C ARG A 62 -14.63 -5.03 3.76
N LEU A 63 -15.50 -4.07 4.04
CA LEU A 63 -16.04 -3.17 3.02
C LEU A 63 -14.92 -2.30 2.40
N LEU A 64 -14.03 -1.76 3.22
CA LEU A 64 -12.87 -0.99 2.74
C LEU A 64 -11.93 -1.86 1.90
N TYR A 65 -11.66 -3.11 2.30
CA TYR A 65 -10.88 -4.05 1.49
C TYR A 65 -11.55 -4.38 0.15
N LEU A 66 -12.87 -4.53 0.13
CA LEU A 66 -13.61 -4.76 -1.11
C LEU A 66 -13.46 -3.55 -2.07
N ILE A 67 -13.62 -2.33 -1.55
CA ILE A 67 -13.45 -1.10 -2.32
C ILE A 67 -12.01 -1.00 -2.84
N ALA A 68 -11.02 -1.15 -1.94
CA ALA A 68 -9.61 -1.07 -2.28
C ALA A 68 -9.20 -2.14 -3.31
N GLY A 69 -9.66 -3.38 -3.14
CA GLY A 69 -9.46 -4.47 -4.08
C GLY A 69 -10.06 -4.21 -5.45
N SER A 70 -11.29 -3.70 -5.50
CA SER A 70 -11.97 -3.36 -6.76
C SER A 70 -11.23 -2.24 -7.52
N LEU A 71 -10.77 -1.22 -6.82
CA LEU A 71 -9.99 -0.13 -7.41
C LEU A 71 -8.60 -0.63 -7.87
N SER A 72 -7.91 -1.43 -7.05
CA SER A 72 -6.64 -2.06 -7.44
C SER A 72 -6.80 -2.91 -8.70
N LEU A 73 -7.87 -3.71 -8.78
CA LEU A 73 -8.19 -4.52 -9.95
C LEU A 73 -8.35 -3.65 -11.20
N LEU A 74 -9.11 -2.56 -11.11
CA LEU A 74 -9.31 -1.62 -12.23
C LEU A 74 -7.98 -1.01 -12.69
N VAL A 75 -7.14 -0.59 -11.75
CA VAL A 75 -5.83 0.02 -12.03
C VAL A 75 -4.89 -0.97 -12.71
N PHE A 76 -4.80 -2.21 -12.20
CA PHE A 76 -3.99 -3.26 -12.83
C PHE A 76 -4.55 -3.67 -14.20
N TYR A 77 -5.87 -3.76 -14.35
CA TYR A 77 -6.51 -4.11 -15.62
C TYR A 77 -6.23 -3.06 -16.70
N LYS A 78 -6.33 -1.77 -16.38
CA LYS A 78 -5.95 -0.69 -17.32
C LYS A 78 -4.44 -0.57 -17.55
N GLY A 79 -3.62 -1.34 -16.84
CA GLY A 79 -2.16 -1.25 -16.90
C GLY A 79 -1.62 0.08 -16.37
N THR A 80 -2.44 0.83 -15.63
CA THR A 80 -2.12 2.17 -15.14
C THR A 80 -1.38 2.07 -13.81
N GLY A 81 -0.21 1.44 -13.80
CA GLY A 81 0.58 1.30 -12.58
C GLY A 81 1.51 0.10 -12.66
N ARG A 82 2.81 0.37 -12.71
CA ARG A 82 3.82 -0.69 -12.67
C ARG A 82 3.81 -1.31 -11.27
N ILE A 83 3.95 -2.64 -11.19
CA ILE A 83 3.99 -3.35 -9.89
C ILE A 83 5.08 -2.80 -8.97
N GLY A 84 6.20 -2.31 -9.52
CA GLY A 84 7.23 -1.62 -8.73
C GLY A 84 6.71 -0.40 -7.98
N TYR A 85 5.81 0.38 -8.59
CA TYR A 85 5.25 1.60 -7.98
C TYR A 85 4.36 1.20 -6.80
N TRP A 86 3.60 0.12 -6.96
CA TRP A 86 2.76 -0.48 -5.92
C TRP A 86 3.59 -0.97 -4.73
N LEU A 87 4.66 -1.73 -4.98
CA LEU A 87 5.52 -2.24 -3.91
C LEU A 87 6.23 -1.10 -3.17
N CYS A 88 6.80 -0.14 -3.89
CA CYS A 88 7.48 1.01 -3.28
C CYS A 88 6.53 1.84 -2.42
N THR A 89 5.36 2.21 -2.96
CA THR A 89 4.38 2.99 -2.20
C THR A 89 3.81 2.23 -1.01
N ASN A 90 3.58 0.91 -1.10
CA ASN A 90 3.14 0.10 0.04
C ASN A 90 4.19 0.06 1.16
N ILE A 91 5.46 -0.20 0.82
CA ILE A 91 6.58 -0.24 1.78
C ILE A 91 6.78 1.13 2.45
N ILE A 92 6.41 2.22 1.79
CA ILE A 92 6.53 3.57 2.32
C ILE A 92 5.31 3.94 3.16
N ILE A 93 4.11 3.89 2.57
CA ILE A 93 2.90 4.50 3.13
C ILE A 93 2.33 3.64 4.25
N SER A 94 2.25 2.33 4.07
CA SER A 94 1.64 1.44 5.06
C SER A 94 2.29 1.49 6.43
N PRO A 95 3.63 1.39 6.57
CA PRO A 95 4.25 1.49 7.89
C PRO A 95 4.13 2.90 8.46
N LEU A 96 4.31 3.96 7.65
CA LEU A 96 4.15 5.35 8.12
C LEU A 96 2.74 5.61 8.66
N LEU A 97 1.70 5.15 7.95
CA LEU A 97 0.32 5.34 8.37
C LEU A 97 0.01 4.56 9.65
N SER A 98 0.52 3.33 9.76
CA SER A 98 0.32 2.51 10.95
C SER A 98 1.04 3.10 12.18
N LEU A 99 2.27 3.59 12.02
CA LEU A 99 3.01 4.27 13.09
C LEU A 99 2.29 5.54 13.52
N LEU A 100 1.76 6.32 12.58
CA LEU A 100 0.99 7.52 12.88
C LEU A 100 -0.28 7.20 13.68
N TRP A 101 -1.01 6.13 13.34
CA TRP A 101 -2.15 5.66 14.12
C TRP A 101 -1.76 5.20 15.52
N ILE A 102 -0.69 4.42 15.63
CA ILE A 102 -0.13 3.95 16.92
C ILE A 102 0.28 5.12 17.81
N GLU A 103 0.87 6.17 17.24
CA GLU A 103 1.29 7.36 17.98
C GLU A 103 0.09 8.20 18.43
N ILE A 104 -0.98 8.25 17.64
CA ILE A 104 -2.23 8.93 18.01
C ILE A 104 -2.91 8.22 19.17
N ASP A 105 -2.97 6.88 19.11
CA ASP A 105 -3.58 6.06 20.14
C ASP A 105 -2.91 4.68 20.18
N ASN A 106 -2.37 4.34 21.35
CA ASN A 106 -1.73 3.06 21.62
C ASN A 106 -2.56 2.14 22.52
N SER A 107 -3.75 2.58 22.97
CA SER A 107 -4.59 1.83 23.93
C SER A 107 -4.99 0.44 23.43
N SER A 108 -5.14 0.29 22.12
CA SER A 108 -5.42 -1.00 21.45
C SER A 108 -4.34 -2.06 21.69
N PHE A 109 -3.13 -1.64 22.10
CA PHE A 109 -1.98 -2.51 22.36
C PHE A 109 -1.69 -2.74 23.84
N ASP A 110 -2.50 -2.19 24.77
CA ASP A 110 -2.28 -2.39 26.22
C ASP A 110 -2.63 -3.83 26.69
N GLY A 111 -3.25 -4.65 25.83
CA GLY A 111 -3.68 -6.02 26.09
C GLY A 111 -2.72 -7.14 25.64
N PHE A 112 -3.29 -8.29 25.22
CA PHE A 112 -2.58 -9.57 24.99
C PHE A 112 -1.41 -9.55 23.99
N MET A 113 -1.29 -8.53 23.14
CA MET A 113 -0.12 -8.35 22.26
C MET A 113 0.90 -7.34 22.78
N GLY A 114 0.55 -6.48 23.73
CA GLY A 114 1.46 -5.54 24.35
C GLY A 114 2.26 -4.69 23.36
N SER A 115 3.47 -4.36 23.78
CA SER A 115 4.49 -3.72 22.95
C SER A 115 4.90 -4.55 21.73
N VAL A 116 4.78 -5.88 21.76
CA VAL A 116 5.15 -6.74 20.62
C VAL A 116 4.20 -6.51 19.44
N GLY A 117 2.89 -6.42 19.70
CA GLY A 117 1.90 -6.08 18.68
C GLY A 117 2.19 -4.72 18.05
N GLN A 118 2.50 -3.73 18.89
CA GLN A 118 2.82 -2.37 18.46
C GLN A 118 3.99 -2.33 17.46
N TRP A 119 5.04 -3.11 17.70
CA TRP A 119 6.19 -3.21 16.80
C TRP A 119 5.93 -4.03 15.53
N VAL A 120 5.05 -5.03 15.61
CA VAL A 120 4.77 -5.96 14.49
C VAL A 120 3.76 -5.37 13.50
N THR A 121 2.77 -4.62 13.98
CA THR A 121 1.69 -4.03 13.18
C THR A 121 2.18 -3.28 11.93
N PRO A 122 3.21 -2.40 12.01
CA PRO A 122 3.75 -1.71 10.82
C PRO A 122 4.32 -2.61 9.74
N PHE A 123 4.79 -3.81 10.11
CA PHE A 123 5.27 -4.81 9.15
C PHE A 123 4.13 -5.68 8.63
N SER A 124 3.20 -6.07 9.52
CA SER A 124 2.05 -6.89 9.15
C SER A 124 1.16 -6.21 8.12
N VAL A 125 0.90 -4.90 8.27
CA VAL A 125 0.11 -4.14 7.28
C VAL A 125 0.76 -4.17 5.89
N VAL A 126 2.09 -4.06 5.81
CA VAL A 126 2.83 -4.14 4.53
C VAL A 126 2.65 -5.51 3.90
N VAL A 127 2.86 -6.58 4.68
CA VAL A 127 2.80 -7.97 4.19
C VAL A 127 1.40 -8.31 3.70
N VAL A 128 0.36 -8.02 4.49
CA VAL A 128 -1.03 -8.33 4.13
C VAL A 128 -1.43 -7.58 2.86
N ASN A 129 -1.19 -6.26 2.81
CA ASN A 129 -1.50 -5.46 1.63
C ASN A 129 -0.73 -5.93 0.39
N MET A 130 0.56 -6.26 0.54
CA MET A 130 1.39 -6.75 -0.56
C MET A 130 0.86 -8.08 -1.11
N MET A 131 0.55 -9.04 -0.24
CA MET A 131 0.04 -10.35 -0.64
C MET A 131 -1.28 -10.23 -1.41
N SER A 132 -2.21 -9.41 -0.91
CA SER A 132 -3.49 -9.16 -1.60
C SER A 132 -3.30 -8.48 -2.96
N GLN A 133 -2.46 -7.44 -3.02
CA GLN A 133 -2.22 -6.69 -4.27
C GLN A 133 -1.48 -7.54 -5.32
N ILE A 134 -0.52 -8.38 -4.91
CA ILE A 134 0.13 -9.36 -5.80
C ILE A 134 -0.88 -10.38 -6.31
N GLY A 135 -1.78 -10.87 -5.44
CA GLY A 135 -2.85 -11.79 -5.85
C GLY A 135 -3.75 -11.18 -6.93
N ILE A 136 -4.19 -9.94 -6.75
CA ILE A 136 -5.00 -9.21 -7.75
C ILE A 136 -4.20 -9.03 -9.06
N TRP A 137 -2.93 -8.65 -8.96
CA TRP A 137 -2.07 -8.47 -10.13
C TRP A 137 -1.90 -9.77 -10.93
N LEU A 138 -1.62 -10.89 -10.26
CA LEU A 138 -1.51 -12.22 -10.86
C LEU A 138 -2.83 -12.63 -11.52
N PHE A 139 -3.96 -12.39 -10.86
CA PHE A 139 -5.28 -12.66 -11.41
C PHE A 139 -5.53 -11.90 -12.72
N VAL A 140 -5.23 -10.59 -12.76
CA VAL A 140 -5.34 -9.78 -13.98
C VAL A 140 -4.41 -10.29 -15.08
N LYS A 141 -3.18 -10.68 -14.74
CA LYS A 141 -2.22 -11.24 -15.70
C LYS A 141 -2.71 -12.55 -16.30
N PHE A 142 -3.21 -13.45 -15.46
CA PHE A 142 -3.79 -14.71 -15.88
C PHE A 142 -5.00 -14.51 -16.78
N TYR A 143 -5.92 -13.62 -16.40
CA TYR A 143 -7.10 -13.29 -17.21
C TYR A 143 -6.72 -12.77 -18.61
N LYS A 144 -5.75 -11.85 -18.69
CA LYS A 144 -5.27 -11.32 -19.98
C LYS A 144 -4.57 -12.38 -20.83
N TRP A 145 -3.86 -13.31 -20.19
CA TRP A 145 -3.20 -14.41 -20.89
C TRP A 145 -4.22 -15.37 -21.51
N LEU A 146 -5.30 -15.71 -20.81
CA LEU A 146 -6.38 -16.55 -21.35
C LEU A 146 -7.03 -15.91 -22.58
N GLY A 147 -7.26 -14.59 -22.55
CA GLY A 147 -7.86 -13.86 -23.67
C GLY A 147 -6.92 -13.57 -24.86
N GLN A 148 -5.65 -13.98 -24.82
CA GLN A 148 -4.72 -13.88 -25.97
C GLN A 148 -4.78 -15.12 -26.88
N GLY A 149 -5.54 -16.15 -26.49
CA GLY A 149 -5.83 -17.32 -27.31
C GLY A 149 -7.09 -17.21 -28.16
N GLU A 150 -7.79 -16.07 -28.11
CA GLU A 150 -8.87 -15.65 -29.02
C GLU A 150 -8.33 -14.58 -29.99
#